data_AF-A0A2V7VGK2-F1
#
_entry.id   AF-A0A2V7VGK2-F1
#
_cell.length_a   1.000
_cell.length_b   1.000
_cell.length_c   1.000
_cell.angle_alpha   90.00
_cell.angle_beta   90.00
_cell.angle_gamma   90.00
#
_symmetry.space_group_name_H-M   'P 1'
#
loop_
_entity.id
_entity.type
_entity.pdbx_description
1 polymer ?
#
loop_
_entity_poly.entity_id
_entity_poly.type
_entity_poly.pdbx_seq_one_letter_code
_entity_poly.pdbx_strand_id
1 'polypeptide(L)'
;MKPFGQHPDGKAFPKAVSALGEQVEADGGRVLAVYQEPVGDHWQLFCLLPMKQVEPTPYQRDLSPTHAKRLTDVVKKIDRFVDPIVAVSPRPGVYWTPNGHHRRSALDKLKAEFVPAILIPEADVAFQILALNTEKAHNLKEKSLEVIRMYKGLAEERPKTSEEDFAFQFEAPHFITLGLLYEENRRFAGGAFAPILKRVDKFLKGKLPDTLLTRQERAGKVREADAALAVAVAALKKRGINHPYVKNFVLARTSPLTRARKTLPSFDQTFDKLTAAIRGFDPAKVRYEDIQRASVFAAPAGD
;
A
#
# COMPACT_ATOMS: atom_id res chain seq x y z
N MET A 1 16.26 -7.08 -41.91
CA MET A 1 15.35 -6.62 -40.85
C MET A 1 15.94 -5.35 -40.26
N LYS A 2 15.16 -4.27 -40.13
CA LYS A 2 15.58 -3.18 -39.23
C LYS A 2 15.82 -3.81 -37.85
N PRO A 3 16.92 -3.51 -37.14
CA PRO A 3 17.00 -3.92 -35.74
C PRO A 3 15.76 -3.37 -35.04
N PHE A 4 15.06 -4.22 -34.29
CA PHE A 4 13.90 -3.80 -33.50
C PHE A 4 14.34 -2.60 -32.65
N GLY A 5 13.77 -1.43 -32.89
CA GLY A 5 14.40 -0.18 -32.42
C GLY A 5 13.46 1.00 -32.22
N GLN A 6 12.18 0.89 -32.54
CA GLN A 6 11.17 1.88 -32.17
C GLN A 6 9.75 1.37 -32.46
N HIS A 7 8.71 1.84 -31.75
CA HIS A 7 7.32 1.79 -32.21
C HIS A 7 6.51 2.99 -31.68
N PRO A 8 5.72 3.72 -32.49
CA PRO A 8 5.55 3.57 -33.93
C PRO A 8 6.82 3.92 -34.73
N ASP A 9 7.01 3.22 -35.84
CA ASP A 9 8.11 3.48 -36.77
C ASP A 9 8.06 4.90 -37.33
N GLY A 10 9.21 5.57 -37.43
CA GLY A 10 9.34 6.86 -38.12
C GLY A 10 8.81 8.08 -37.35
N LYS A 11 8.21 7.89 -36.17
CA LYS A 11 7.80 8.97 -35.28
C LYS A 11 8.96 9.40 -34.39
N ALA A 12 9.40 10.65 -34.44
CA ALA A 12 10.43 11.12 -33.52
C ALA A 12 9.91 11.09 -32.07
N PHE A 13 10.68 10.52 -31.15
CA PHE A 13 10.39 10.61 -29.71
C PHE A 13 11.02 11.87 -29.09
N PRO A 14 10.48 12.37 -27.96
CA PRO A 14 10.97 13.58 -27.31
C PRO A 14 12.46 13.52 -26.93
N LYS A 15 13.11 14.69 -26.88
CA LYS A 15 14.53 14.79 -26.44
C LYS A 15 14.80 14.16 -25.07
N ALA A 16 13.83 14.22 -24.14
CA ALA A 16 13.94 13.59 -22.83
C ALA A 16 14.10 12.06 -22.92
N VAL A 17 13.41 11.42 -23.88
CA VAL A 17 13.52 9.98 -24.14
C VAL A 17 14.88 9.64 -24.74
N SER A 18 15.38 10.46 -25.68
CA SER A 18 16.74 10.31 -26.25
C SER A 18 17.81 10.44 -25.18
N ALA A 19 17.76 11.51 -24.40
CA ALA A 19 18.72 11.77 -23.33
C ALA A 19 18.72 10.66 -22.28
N LEU A 20 17.55 10.12 -21.94
CA LEU A 20 17.44 9.00 -21.02
C LEU A 20 18.04 7.71 -21.61
N GLY A 21 17.83 7.45 -22.90
CA GLY A 21 18.47 6.32 -23.58
C GLY A 21 19.99 6.45 -23.66
N GLU A 22 20.49 7.64 -23.99
CA GLU A 22 21.92 7.96 -23.99
C GLU A 22 22.54 7.79 -22.60
N GLN A 23 21.82 8.21 -21.55
CA GLN A 23 22.23 8.01 -20.16
C GLN A 23 22.35 6.51 -19.83
N VAL A 24 21.37 5.69 -20.23
CA VAL A 24 21.42 4.23 -20.02
C VAL A 24 22.66 3.60 -20.66
N GLU A 25 23.00 3.99 -21.89
CA GLU A 25 24.21 3.50 -22.58
C GLU A 25 25.49 3.99 -21.89
N ALA A 26 25.53 5.28 -21.49
CA ALA A 26 26.68 5.86 -20.77
C ALA A 26 26.92 5.22 -19.41
N ASP A 27 25.86 4.78 -18.74
CA ASP A 27 25.88 4.05 -17.48
C ASP A 27 26.34 2.59 -17.64
N GLY A 28 26.57 2.12 -18.87
CA GLY A 28 26.96 0.75 -19.18
C GLY A 28 25.78 -0.21 -19.33
N GLY A 29 24.55 0.30 -19.42
CA GLY A 29 23.35 -0.45 -19.78
C GLY A 29 23.19 -0.61 -21.29
N ARG A 30 21.99 -1.00 -21.72
CA ARG A 30 21.63 -1.09 -23.14
C ARG A 30 20.16 -0.81 -23.39
N VAL A 31 19.84 0.06 -24.34
CA VAL A 31 18.46 0.24 -24.84
C VAL A 31 18.16 -0.83 -25.88
N LEU A 32 17.10 -1.62 -25.63
CA LEU A 32 16.65 -2.69 -26.51
C LEU A 32 15.55 -2.23 -27.48
N ALA A 33 14.63 -1.38 -27.00
CA ALA A 33 13.57 -0.79 -27.81
C ALA A 33 13.04 0.51 -27.17
N VAL A 34 12.42 1.35 -27.99
CA VAL A 34 11.68 2.54 -27.54
C VAL A 34 10.27 2.45 -28.09
N TYR A 35 9.24 2.59 -27.28
CA TYR A 35 7.87 2.39 -27.76
C TYR A 35 6.85 3.29 -27.08
N GLN A 36 5.74 3.57 -27.76
CA GLN A 36 4.56 4.19 -27.15
C GLN A 36 3.69 3.12 -26.48
N GLU A 37 3.32 3.34 -25.22
CA GLU A 37 2.38 2.48 -24.52
C GLU A 37 0.94 2.63 -25.09
N PRO A 38 0.09 1.60 -25.00
CA PRO A 38 -1.11 1.49 -25.82
C PRO A 38 -2.33 2.31 -25.35
N VAL A 39 -2.23 3.02 -24.21
CA VAL A 39 -3.37 3.71 -23.59
C VAL A 39 -3.30 5.22 -23.83
N GLY A 40 -2.18 5.86 -23.50
CA GLY A 40 -1.97 7.31 -23.58
C GLY A 40 -0.90 7.73 -24.58
N ASP A 41 -0.37 6.80 -25.38
CA ASP A 41 0.74 7.02 -26.31
C ASP A 41 2.02 7.57 -25.64
N HIS A 42 2.22 7.33 -24.34
CA HIS A 42 3.42 7.76 -23.64
C HIS A 42 4.64 6.95 -24.06
N TRP A 43 5.78 7.61 -24.26
CA TRP A 43 7.02 6.93 -24.67
C TRP A 43 7.70 6.24 -23.50
N GLN A 44 8.14 4.99 -23.72
CA GLN A 44 8.86 4.16 -22.76
C GLN A 44 10.07 3.50 -23.42
N LEU A 45 11.08 3.17 -22.63
CA LEU A 45 12.25 2.42 -23.10
C LEU A 45 12.22 1.02 -22.52
N PHE A 46 12.45 0.00 -23.34
CA PHE A 46 12.79 -1.33 -22.86
C PHE A 46 14.32 -1.46 -22.89
N CYS A 47 14.95 -1.71 -21.74
CA CYS A 47 16.40 -1.67 -21.59
C CYS A 47 16.93 -2.79 -20.67
N LEU A 48 18.24 -3.00 -20.74
CA LEU A 48 19.04 -3.72 -19.75
C LEU A 48 19.74 -2.69 -18.87
N LEU A 49 19.39 -2.63 -17.59
CA LEU A 49 20.01 -1.73 -16.63
C LEU A 49 21.08 -2.47 -15.81
N PRO A 50 22.25 -1.86 -15.54
CA PRO A 50 23.26 -2.44 -14.65
C PRO A 50 22.70 -2.63 -13.24
N MET A 51 22.80 -3.85 -12.70
CA MET A 51 22.23 -4.18 -11.38
C MET A 51 22.70 -3.28 -10.24
N LYS A 52 23.93 -2.77 -10.33
CA LYS A 52 24.56 -1.88 -9.36
C LYS A 52 23.91 -0.50 -9.24
N GLN A 53 23.16 -0.07 -10.27
CA GLN A 53 22.55 1.26 -10.34
C GLN A 53 21.03 1.23 -10.13
N VAL A 54 20.45 0.04 -10.00
CA VAL A 54 19.01 -0.15 -9.79
C VAL A 54 18.73 -0.40 -8.32
N GLU A 55 17.96 0.47 -7.70
CA GLU A 55 17.58 0.44 -6.28
C GLU A 55 16.05 0.33 -6.12
N PRO A 56 15.53 -0.20 -5.01
CA PRO A 56 14.10 -0.03 -4.68
C PRO A 56 13.74 1.45 -4.59
N THR A 57 12.49 1.80 -4.90
CA THR A 57 12.01 3.14 -4.54
C THR A 57 12.03 3.33 -3.01
N PRO A 58 12.41 4.50 -2.48
CA PRO A 58 12.50 4.75 -1.03
C PRO A 58 11.22 4.48 -0.23
N TYR A 59 10.07 4.56 -0.89
CA TYR A 59 8.74 4.39 -0.31
C TYR A 59 8.08 3.03 -0.66
N GLN A 60 8.82 2.11 -1.28
CA GLN A 60 8.28 0.79 -1.64
C GLN A 60 8.00 -0.09 -0.42
N ARG A 61 7.19 -1.13 -0.64
CA ARG A 61 6.97 -2.20 0.33
C ARG A 61 8.27 -2.92 0.71
N ASP A 62 8.41 -3.23 2.00
CA ASP A 62 9.51 -4.05 2.51
C ASP A 62 9.58 -5.39 1.75
N LEU A 63 10.80 -5.78 1.33
CA LEU A 63 11.04 -7.06 0.70
C LEU A 63 10.59 -8.19 1.63
N SER A 64 9.71 -9.06 1.14
CA SER A 64 9.38 -10.31 1.82
C SER A 64 10.49 -11.35 1.56
N PRO A 65 11.27 -11.77 2.56
CA PRO A 65 12.39 -12.69 2.34
C PRO A 65 11.93 -14.03 1.76
N THR A 66 10.77 -14.52 2.21
CA THR A 66 10.18 -15.79 1.74
C THR A 66 9.80 -15.73 0.27
N HIS A 67 9.12 -14.65 -0.17
CA HIS A 67 8.75 -14.49 -1.58
C HIS A 67 9.99 -14.30 -2.46
N ALA A 68 10.97 -13.51 -2.01
CA ALA A 68 12.21 -13.32 -2.74
C ALA A 68 12.97 -14.64 -2.91
N LYS A 69 13.09 -15.45 -1.84
CA LYS A 69 13.72 -16.77 -1.91
C LYS A 69 13.00 -17.70 -2.89
N ARG A 70 11.66 -17.80 -2.79
CA ARG A 70 10.87 -18.64 -3.70
C ARG A 70 11.06 -18.23 -5.16
N LEU A 71 11.07 -16.93 -5.45
CA LEU A 71 11.30 -16.42 -6.80
C LEU A 71 12.71 -16.77 -7.30
N THR A 72 13.75 -16.56 -6.48
CA THR A 72 15.13 -16.98 -6.78
C THR A 72 15.20 -18.48 -7.12
N ASP A 73 14.58 -19.32 -6.29
CA ASP A 73 14.60 -20.78 -6.48
C ASP A 73 13.89 -21.19 -7.77
N VAL A 74 12.76 -20.55 -8.10
CA VAL A 74 12.03 -20.82 -9.35
C VAL A 74 12.83 -20.38 -10.56
N VAL A 75 13.36 -19.15 -10.59
CA VAL A 75 14.19 -18.63 -11.69
C VAL A 75 15.38 -19.55 -11.92
N LYS A 76 16.05 -19.98 -10.85
CA LYS A 76 17.17 -20.92 -10.93
C LYS A 76 16.76 -22.29 -11.45
N LYS A 77 15.59 -22.80 -11.04
CA LYS A 77 15.09 -24.12 -11.46
C LYS A 77 14.69 -24.15 -12.94
N ILE A 78 14.05 -23.08 -13.42
CA ILE A 78 13.59 -23.00 -14.81
C ILE A 78 14.65 -22.44 -15.76
N ASP A 79 15.75 -21.93 -15.21
CA ASP A 79 16.86 -21.28 -15.91
C ASP A 79 16.42 -20.14 -16.84
N ARG A 80 15.44 -19.36 -16.38
CA ARG A 80 14.81 -18.28 -17.15
C ARG A 80 14.34 -17.15 -16.26
N PHE A 81 14.54 -15.92 -16.74
CA PHE A 81 13.92 -14.71 -16.19
C PHE A 81 13.03 -14.11 -17.26
N VAL A 82 11.73 -13.98 -16.98
CA VAL A 82 10.72 -13.67 -18.00
C VAL A 82 10.22 -12.23 -17.90
N ASP A 83 9.96 -11.75 -16.68
CA ASP A 83 9.20 -10.51 -16.50
C ASP A 83 10.10 -9.32 -16.16
N PRO A 84 10.23 -8.31 -17.05
CA PRO A 84 11.03 -7.12 -16.77
C PRO A 84 10.46 -6.31 -15.61
N ILE A 85 11.32 -5.64 -14.86
CA ILE A 85 10.89 -4.69 -13.83
C ILE A 85 10.37 -3.39 -14.47
N VAL A 86 9.66 -2.58 -13.70
CA VAL A 86 9.43 -1.17 -14.06
C VAL A 86 10.47 -0.32 -13.36
N ALA A 87 11.05 0.63 -14.07
CA ALA A 87 12.06 1.54 -13.55
C ALA A 87 11.74 3.01 -13.91
N VAL A 88 12.21 3.91 -13.07
CA VAL A 88 12.27 5.36 -13.31
C VAL A 88 13.68 5.87 -13.00
N SER A 89 14.07 7.00 -13.55
CA SER A 89 15.34 7.65 -13.24
C SER A 89 15.09 8.99 -12.53
N PRO A 90 15.07 9.05 -11.18
CA PRO A 90 14.87 10.31 -10.45
C PRO A 90 15.99 11.34 -10.68
N ARG A 91 17.20 10.86 -11.03
CA ARG A 91 18.38 11.67 -11.34
C ARG A 91 19.34 10.85 -12.20
N PRO A 92 20.20 11.48 -13.02
CA PRO A 92 21.13 10.78 -13.89
C PRO A 92 21.98 9.73 -13.13
N GLY A 93 22.13 8.53 -13.71
CA GLY A 93 22.92 7.43 -13.13
C GLY A 93 22.26 6.68 -11.96
N VAL A 94 21.02 7.01 -11.59
CA VAL A 94 20.28 6.32 -10.53
C VAL A 94 18.94 5.86 -11.06
N TYR A 95 18.65 4.57 -10.90
CA TYR A 95 17.40 3.96 -11.33
C TYR A 95 16.64 3.41 -10.13
N TRP A 96 15.37 3.76 -9.99
CA TRP A 96 14.50 3.20 -8.97
C TRP A 96 13.47 2.27 -9.58
N THR A 97 13.19 1.15 -8.91
CA THR A 97 12.17 0.19 -9.34
C THR A 97 10.87 0.31 -8.53
N PRO A 98 9.87 1.10 -8.97
CA PRO A 98 8.57 1.19 -8.28
C PRO A 98 7.78 -0.14 -8.33
N ASN A 99 8.04 -1.00 -9.33
CA ASN A 99 7.49 -2.35 -9.42
C ASN A 99 8.57 -3.33 -9.89
N GLY A 100 8.82 -4.37 -9.09
CA GLY A 100 9.77 -5.42 -9.43
C GLY A 100 10.85 -5.66 -8.38
N HIS A 101 10.73 -5.12 -7.16
CA HIS A 101 11.78 -5.28 -6.15
C HIS A 101 12.13 -6.73 -5.82
N HIS A 102 11.15 -7.64 -5.74
CA HIS A 102 11.42 -9.08 -5.57
C HIS A 102 12.20 -9.67 -6.74
N ARG A 103 11.88 -9.27 -7.98
CA ARG A 103 12.54 -9.70 -9.21
C ARG A 103 13.98 -9.20 -9.28
N ARG A 104 14.19 -7.91 -8.97
CA ARG A 104 15.52 -7.32 -8.81
C ARG A 104 16.32 -8.04 -7.72
N SER A 105 15.73 -8.30 -6.55
CA SER A 105 16.40 -9.03 -5.47
C SER A 105 16.74 -10.47 -5.85
N ALA A 106 15.91 -11.13 -6.67
CA ALA A 106 16.21 -12.47 -7.16
C ALA A 106 17.43 -12.47 -8.09
N LEU A 107 17.50 -11.53 -9.03
CA LEU A 107 18.66 -11.37 -9.92
C LEU A 107 19.94 -10.97 -9.16
N ASP A 108 19.83 -10.13 -8.14
CA ASP A 108 20.95 -9.75 -7.26
C ASP A 108 21.56 -10.98 -6.56
N LYS A 109 20.71 -11.83 -5.98
CA LYS A 109 21.15 -13.10 -5.37
C LYS A 109 21.76 -14.08 -6.36
N LEU A 110 21.30 -14.05 -7.60
CA LEU A 110 21.84 -14.85 -8.71
C LEU A 110 23.08 -14.21 -9.35
N LYS A 111 23.52 -13.04 -8.87
CA LYS A 111 24.68 -12.28 -9.38
C LYS A 111 24.57 -11.95 -10.86
N ALA A 112 23.35 -11.67 -11.33
CA ALA A 112 23.14 -11.18 -12.69
C ALA A 112 23.81 -9.80 -12.86
N GLU A 113 24.35 -9.56 -14.05
CA GLU A 113 24.98 -8.27 -14.38
C GLU A 113 23.93 -7.20 -14.70
N PHE A 114 22.85 -7.61 -15.37
CA PHE A 114 21.79 -6.72 -15.84
C PHE A 114 20.41 -7.16 -15.33
N VAL A 115 19.49 -6.19 -15.24
CA VAL A 115 18.05 -6.45 -15.10
C VAL A 115 17.29 -5.84 -16.29
N PRO A 116 16.45 -6.63 -16.98
CA PRO A 116 15.60 -6.07 -18.01
C PRO A 116 14.50 -5.22 -17.38
N ALA A 117 14.31 -4.01 -17.91
CA ALA A 117 13.42 -3.00 -17.34
C ALA A 117 12.61 -2.28 -18.42
N ILE A 118 11.36 -1.98 -18.10
CA ILE A 118 10.57 -0.94 -18.76
C ILE A 118 10.85 0.37 -18.01
N LEU A 119 11.63 1.23 -18.64
CA LEU A 119 12.07 2.51 -18.11
C LEU A 119 11.11 3.62 -18.57
N ILE A 120 10.51 4.29 -17.60
CA ILE A 120 9.54 5.37 -17.80
C ILE A 120 10.26 6.72 -17.65
N PRO A 121 10.17 7.62 -18.65
CA PRO A 121 10.83 8.93 -18.60
C PRO A 121 10.38 9.83 -17.45
N GLU A 122 9.10 9.78 -17.09
CA GLU A 122 8.49 10.64 -16.09
C GLU A 122 8.67 10.06 -14.67
N ALA A 123 9.65 10.59 -13.91
CA ALA A 123 9.93 10.12 -12.56
C ALA A 123 8.73 10.21 -11.60
N ASP A 124 7.85 11.20 -11.77
CA ASP A 124 6.64 11.40 -10.96
C ASP A 124 5.62 10.22 -11.08
N VAL A 125 5.71 9.42 -12.15
CA VAL A 125 4.84 8.25 -12.36
C VAL A 125 5.18 7.11 -11.39
N ALA A 126 6.32 7.16 -10.71
CA ALA A 126 6.71 6.18 -9.67
C ALA A 126 5.64 5.99 -8.58
N PHE A 127 4.93 7.06 -8.20
CA PHE A 127 3.81 6.99 -7.25
C PHE A 127 2.56 6.35 -7.85
N GLN A 128 2.32 6.53 -9.15
CA GLN A 128 1.17 5.97 -9.87
C GLN A 128 1.36 4.47 -10.14
N ILE A 129 2.59 4.04 -10.43
CA ILE A 129 2.93 2.62 -10.67
C ILE A 129 2.64 1.75 -9.46
N LEU A 130 2.77 2.30 -8.25
CA LEU A 130 2.38 1.61 -7.04
C LEU A 130 0.88 1.30 -6.98
N ALA A 131 0.04 2.23 -7.45
CA ALA A 131 -1.40 2.01 -7.58
C ALA A 131 -1.76 1.00 -8.68
N LEU A 132 -0.87 0.78 -9.67
CA LEU A 132 -1.06 -0.19 -10.75
C LEU A 132 -0.75 -1.65 -10.36
N ASN A 133 -0.18 -1.90 -9.17
CA ASN A 133 0.03 -3.26 -8.64
C ASN A 133 -1.29 -3.92 -8.19
N THR A 134 -2.21 -4.13 -9.12
CA THR A 134 -3.56 -4.68 -8.88
C THR A 134 -3.59 -6.22 -8.82
N GLU A 135 -2.53 -6.91 -9.25
CA GLU A 135 -2.48 -8.39 -9.35
C GLU A 135 -2.39 -9.12 -8.02
N LYS A 136 -2.06 -8.42 -6.92
CA LYS A 136 -2.13 -9.00 -5.58
C LYS A 136 -2.73 -7.95 -4.66
N ALA A 137 -4.03 -8.09 -4.36
CA ALA A 137 -4.70 -7.27 -3.36
C ALA A 137 -3.81 -7.20 -2.12
N HIS A 138 -3.23 -6.01 -1.87
CA HIS A 138 -2.37 -5.81 -0.72
C HIS A 138 -3.19 -6.15 0.52
N ASN A 139 -2.62 -6.93 1.44
CA ASN A 139 -3.29 -7.08 2.71
C ASN A 139 -3.39 -5.69 3.37
N LEU A 140 -4.49 -5.44 4.08
CA LEU A 140 -4.84 -4.13 4.64
C LEU A 140 -3.65 -3.41 5.28
N LYS A 141 -2.82 -4.14 6.04
CA LYS A 141 -1.64 -3.62 6.70
C LYS A 141 -0.60 -3.06 5.74
N GLU A 142 -0.22 -3.83 4.72
CA GLU A 142 0.79 -3.41 3.75
C GLU A 142 0.33 -2.18 3.00
N LYS A 143 -0.94 -2.15 2.58
CA LYS A 143 -1.51 -1.00 1.90
C LYS A 143 -1.52 0.25 2.78
N SER A 144 -1.96 0.12 4.02
CA SER A 144 -1.95 1.22 4.98
C SER A 144 -0.55 1.77 5.26
N LEU A 145 0.45 0.89 5.40
CA LEU A 145 1.85 1.30 5.62
C LEU A 145 2.45 2.02 4.41
N GLU A 146 2.11 1.58 3.21
CA GLU A 146 2.52 2.24 1.96
C GLU A 146 1.90 3.64 1.84
N VAL A 147 0.59 3.75 2.06
CA VAL A 147 -0.14 5.02 1.98
C VAL A 147 0.39 6.03 2.98
N ILE A 148 0.67 5.65 4.24
CA ILE A 148 1.21 6.61 5.23
C ILE A 148 2.66 7.03 4.93
N ARG A 149 3.49 6.14 4.37
CA ARG A 149 4.84 6.49 3.91
C ARG A 149 4.77 7.51 2.78
N MET A 150 3.92 7.27 1.79
CA MET A 150 3.67 8.22 0.70
C MET A 150 3.15 9.55 1.22
N TYR A 151 2.17 9.52 2.13
CA TYR A 151 1.62 10.72 2.75
C TYR A 151 2.70 11.58 3.41
N LYS A 152 3.57 10.98 4.23
CA LYS A 152 4.64 11.72 4.93
C LYS A 152 5.66 12.30 3.96
N GLY A 153 6.06 11.55 2.94
CA GLY A 153 6.94 12.07 1.88
C GLY A 153 6.32 13.27 1.15
N LEU A 154 5.05 13.19 0.77
CA LEU A 154 4.33 14.30 0.13
C LEU A 154 4.15 15.51 1.06
N ALA A 155 3.96 15.28 2.36
CA ALA A 155 3.88 16.36 3.35
C ALA A 155 5.20 17.15 3.46
N GLU A 156 6.35 16.49 3.25
CA GLU A 156 7.68 17.11 3.24
C GLU A 156 7.98 17.78 1.88
N GLU A 157 7.76 17.07 0.77
CA GLU A 157 8.14 17.51 -0.58
C GLU A 157 7.16 18.54 -1.17
N ARG A 158 5.85 18.38 -0.90
CA ARG A 158 4.77 19.20 -1.48
C ARG A 158 3.84 19.73 -0.37
N PRO A 159 4.35 20.48 0.63
CA PRO A 159 3.61 20.84 1.86
C PRO A 159 2.38 21.73 1.65
N LYS A 160 2.18 22.29 0.46
CA LYS A 160 1.02 23.14 0.12
C LYS A 160 -0.17 22.37 -0.46
N THR A 161 0.01 21.08 -0.73
CA THR A 161 -1.03 20.20 -1.30
C THR A 161 -1.95 19.65 -0.20
N SER A 162 -3.09 19.10 -0.61
CA SER A 162 -4.13 18.52 0.24
C SER A 162 -4.28 17.02 0.05
N GLU A 163 -5.03 16.36 0.95
CA GLU A 163 -5.33 14.93 0.77
C GLU A 163 -6.17 14.64 -0.48
N GLU A 164 -7.03 15.57 -0.89
CA GLU A 164 -7.90 15.43 -2.06
C GLU A 164 -7.10 15.43 -3.37
N ASP A 165 -6.00 16.19 -3.44
CA ASP A 165 -5.09 16.22 -4.60
C ASP A 165 -4.46 14.85 -4.89
N PHE A 166 -4.38 14.00 -3.86
CA PHE A 166 -3.79 12.66 -3.92
C PHE A 166 -4.82 11.55 -3.62
N ALA A 167 -6.11 11.83 -3.74
CA ALA A 167 -7.17 10.88 -3.41
C ALA A 167 -7.06 9.56 -4.18
N PHE A 168 -6.61 9.63 -5.44
CA PHE A 168 -6.36 8.45 -6.27
C PHE A 168 -5.23 7.59 -5.71
N GLN A 169 -4.11 8.20 -5.34
CA GLN A 169 -2.91 7.53 -4.84
C GLN A 169 -3.11 6.99 -3.42
N PHE A 170 -3.83 7.73 -2.58
CA PHE A 170 -4.19 7.28 -1.23
C PHE A 170 -5.28 6.21 -1.23
N GLU A 171 -6.06 6.11 -2.32
CA GLU A 171 -7.20 5.23 -2.57
C GLU A 171 -8.37 5.39 -1.59
N ALA A 172 -8.11 5.41 -0.29
CA ALA A 172 -9.10 5.61 0.73
C ALA A 172 -8.51 6.24 2.01
N PRO A 173 -9.25 7.15 2.68
CA PRO A 173 -8.76 7.90 3.83
C PRO A 173 -8.36 7.01 5.01
N HIS A 174 -9.10 5.91 5.25
CA HIS A 174 -8.81 4.98 6.33
C HIS A 174 -7.45 4.29 6.22
N PHE A 175 -6.84 4.21 5.03
CA PHE A 175 -5.49 3.67 4.90
C PHE A 175 -4.44 4.58 5.55
N ILE A 176 -4.64 5.90 5.54
CA ILE A 176 -3.74 6.87 6.19
C ILE A 176 -3.78 6.68 7.71
N THR A 177 -4.97 6.65 8.30
CA THR A 177 -5.15 6.49 9.75
C THR A 177 -4.72 5.09 10.23
N LEU A 178 -5.01 4.03 9.48
CA LEU A 178 -4.50 2.69 9.78
C LEU A 178 -2.98 2.60 9.63
N GLY A 179 -2.38 3.34 8.70
CA GLY A 179 -0.94 3.35 8.48
C GLY A 179 -0.20 3.84 9.72
N LEU A 180 -0.66 4.94 10.31
CA LEU A 180 -0.15 5.47 11.57
C LEU A 180 -0.24 4.43 12.72
N LEU A 181 -1.36 3.72 12.82
CA LEU A 181 -1.55 2.67 13.82
C LEU A 181 -0.60 1.49 13.62
N TYR A 182 -0.32 1.12 12.36
CA TYR A 182 0.59 0.03 12.02
C TYR A 182 2.07 0.38 12.17
N GLU A 183 2.45 1.64 11.96
CA GLU A 183 3.81 2.14 12.24
C GLU A 183 4.14 1.97 13.72
N GLU A 184 3.22 2.34 14.61
CA GLU A 184 3.39 2.22 16.06
C GLU A 184 3.23 0.77 16.55
N ASN A 185 2.26 0.03 16.02
CA ASN A 185 2.01 -1.36 16.37
C ASN A 185 1.76 -2.22 15.14
N ARG A 186 2.81 -2.93 14.70
CA ARG A 186 2.75 -3.86 13.55
C ARG A 186 1.72 -4.99 13.69
N ARG A 187 1.23 -5.28 14.91
CA ARG A 187 0.21 -6.30 15.21
C ARG A 187 -1.18 -5.70 15.47
N PHE A 188 -1.39 -4.42 15.19
CA PHE A 188 -2.67 -3.76 15.34
C PHE A 188 -3.79 -4.50 14.60
N ALA A 189 -4.97 -4.61 15.22
CA ALA A 189 -6.11 -5.34 14.69
C ALA A 189 -6.90 -4.53 13.64
N GLY A 190 -6.21 -3.98 12.63
CA GLY A 190 -6.82 -3.06 11.65
C GLY A 190 -8.02 -3.62 10.91
N GLY A 191 -8.05 -4.93 10.63
CA GLY A 191 -9.21 -5.58 10.01
C GLY A 191 -10.50 -5.47 10.83
N ALA A 192 -10.41 -5.39 12.16
CA ALA A 192 -11.57 -5.23 13.04
C ALA A 192 -12.13 -3.80 13.02
N PHE A 193 -11.26 -2.79 12.85
CA PHE A 193 -11.65 -1.37 12.84
C PHE A 193 -11.97 -0.84 11.43
N ALA A 194 -11.47 -1.48 10.38
CA ALA A 194 -11.67 -1.05 8.99
C ALA A 194 -13.15 -0.80 8.62
N PRO A 195 -14.13 -1.65 9.02
CA PRO A 195 -15.54 -1.40 8.69
C PRO A 195 -16.11 -0.10 9.28
N ILE A 196 -15.69 0.27 10.50
CA ILE A 196 -16.11 1.54 11.13
C ILE A 196 -15.41 2.70 10.42
N LEU A 197 -14.09 2.61 10.22
CA LEU A 197 -13.30 3.65 9.56
C LEU A 197 -13.77 3.94 8.13
N LYS A 198 -14.08 2.92 7.33
CA LYS A 198 -14.62 3.10 5.96
C LYS A 198 -15.88 3.98 5.92
N ARG A 199 -16.66 4.01 7.00
CA ARG A 199 -17.90 4.79 7.07
C ARG A 199 -17.64 6.23 7.49
N VAL A 200 -16.77 6.45 8.46
CA VAL A 200 -16.65 7.75 9.16
C VAL A 200 -15.35 8.50 8.87
N ASP A 201 -14.34 7.82 8.36
CA ASP A 201 -13.08 8.43 7.98
C ASP A 201 -13.18 8.99 6.56
N LYS A 202 -12.79 10.25 6.39
CA LYS A 202 -12.90 11.04 5.16
C LYS A 202 -11.59 11.76 4.91
N PHE A 203 -11.33 12.10 3.64
CA PHE A 203 -10.21 12.97 3.31
C PHE A 203 -10.39 14.32 4.01
N LEU A 204 -9.31 14.83 4.57
CA LEU A 204 -9.28 16.06 5.33
C LEU A 204 -9.02 17.25 4.42
N LYS A 205 -9.68 18.36 4.72
CA LYS A 205 -9.40 19.65 4.08
C LYS A 205 -8.20 20.30 4.75
N GLY A 206 -7.36 20.94 3.96
CA GLY A 206 -6.16 21.63 4.44
C GLY A 206 -4.89 21.03 3.87
N LYS A 207 -3.75 21.54 4.33
CA LYS A 207 -2.44 21.12 3.83
C LYS A 207 -2.01 19.80 4.44
N LEU A 208 -1.23 18.99 3.72
CA LEU A 208 -0.76 17.69 4.19
C LEU A 208 -0.08 17.72 5.58
N PRO A 209 0.80 18.70 5.92
CA PRO A 209 1.37 18.78 7.27
C PRO A 209 0.33 19.02 8.37
N ASP A 210 -0.64 19.91 8.13
CA ASP A 210 -1.68 20.24 9.12
C ASP A 210 -2.62 19.04 9.33
N THR A 211 -3.04 18.44 8.23
CA THR A 211 -3.92 17.26 8.23
C THR A 211 -3.24 16.02 8.80
N LEU A 212 -1.89 15.92 8.73
CA LEU A 212 -1.12 14.86 9.39
C LEU A 212 -1.30 14.89 10.92
N LEU A 213 -1.35 16.08 11.53
CA LEU A 213 -1.58 16.23 12.96
C LEU A 213 -2.97 15.71 13.34
N THR A 214 -4.00 16.09 12.58
CA THR A 214 -5.36 15.55 12.76
C THR A 214 -5.41 14.04 12.54
N ARG A 215 -4.65 13.50 11.58
CA ARG A 215 -4.54 12.05 11.35
C ARG A 215 -3.93 11.33 12.56
N GLN A 216 -2.93 11.92 13.21
CA GLN A 216 -2.32 11.39 14.44
C GLN A 216 -3.31 11.40 15.61
N GLU A 217 -4.09 12.46 15.77
CA GLU A 217 -5.16 12.54 16.78
C GLU A 217 -6.22 11.45 16.54
N ARG A 218 -6.68 11.30 15.28
CA ARG A 218 -7.61 10.25 14.87
C ARG A 218 -7.06 8.86 15.17
N ALA A 219 -5.79 8.60 14.84
CA ALA A 219 -5.12 7.35 15.18
C ALA A 219 -5.09 7.12 16.70
N GLY A 220 -4.84 8.15 17.49
CA GLY A 220 -4.90 8.11 18.96
C GLY A 220 -6.26 7.63 19.48
N LYS A 221 -7.37 8.19 18.96
CA LYS A 221 -8.73 7.76 19.34
C LYS A 221 -9.02 6.30 18.99
N VAL A 222 -8.57 5.85 17.82
CA VAL A 222 -8.71 4.44 17.42
C VAL A 222 -7.90 3.52 18.35
N ARG A 223 -6.69 3.94 18.72
CA ARG A 223 -5.82 3.22 19.66
C ARG A 223 -6.47 3.11 21.05
N GLU A 224 -7.09 4.18 21.53
CA GLU A 224 -7.84 4.17 22.79
C GLU A 224 -8.99 3.16 22.75
N ALA A 225 -9.74 3.12 21.64
CA ALA A 225 -10.80 2.15 21.43
C ALA A 225 -10.27 0.70 21.39
N ASP A 226 -9.12 0.43 20.74
CA ASP A 226 -8.49 -0.91 20.72
C ASP A 226 -7.98 -1.32 22.10
N ALA A 227 -7.43 -0.39 22.89
CA ALA A 227 -7.03 -0.66 24.27
C ALA A 227 -8.24 -1.03 25.15
N ALA A 228 -9.34 -0.29 25.05
CA ALA A 228 -10.58 -0.63 25.74
C ALA A 228 -11.13 -1.99 25.27
N LEU A 229 -11.07 -2.27 23.97
CA LEU A 229 -11.50 -3.54 23.38
C LEU A 229 -10.67 -4.71 23.91
N ALA A 230 -9.34 -4.54 24.03
CA ALA A 230 -8.46 -5.55 24.57
C ALA A 230 -8.84 -5.96 26.00
N VAL A 231 -9.22 -5.00 26.85
CA VAL A 231 -9.71 -5.25 28.22
C VAL A 231 -11.00 -6.08 28.19
N ALA A 232 -11.99 -5.68 27.39
CA ALA A 232 -13.26 -6.40 27.26
C ALA A 232 -13.06 -7.83 26.74
N VAL A 233 -12.21 -8.00 25.72
CA VAL A 233 -11.87 -9.32 25.15
C VAL A 233 -11.14 -10.18 26.19
N ALA A 234 -10.21 -9.62 26.96
CA ALA A 234 -9.52 -10.35 28.01
C ALA A 234 -10.48 -10.85 29.10
N ALA A 235 -11.47 -10.03 29.48
CA ALA A 235 -12.51 -10.45 30.43
C ALA A 235 -13.37 -11.61 29.89
N LEU A 236 -13.74 -11.57 28.60
CA LEU A 236 -14.45 -12.69 27.95
C LEU A 236 -13.60 -13.98 27.91
N LYS A 237 -12.31 -13.86 27.58
CA LYS A 237 -11.39 -15.01 27.59
C LYS A 237 -11.23 -15.64 28.97
N LYS A 238 -11.15 -14.83 30.03
CA LYS A 238 -11.13 -15.32 31.43
C LYS A 238 -12.38 -16.11 31.80
N ARG A 239 -13.51 -15.86 31.14
CA ARG A 239 -14.76 -16.62 31.28
C ARG A 239 -14.82 -17.87 30.39
N GLY A 240 -13.72 -18.25 29.72
CA GLY A 240 -13.67 -19.40 28.82
C GLY A 240 -14.11 -19.12 27.38
N ILE A 241 -14.44 -17.87 27.05
CA ILE A 241 -14.89 -17.50 25.70
C ILE A 241 -13.67 -17.18 24.82
N ASN A 242 -13.08 -18.24 24.27
CA ASN A 242 -11.94 -18.17 23.34
C ASN A 242 -12.41 -18.47 21.92
N HIS A 243 -12.71 -17.43 21.14
CA HIS A 243 -13.14 -17.57 19.74
C HIS A 243 -12.44 -16.53 18.84
N PRO A 244 -12.07 -16.86 17.58
CA PRO A 244 -11.38 -15.92 16.69
C PRO A 244 -12.14 -14.61 16.45
N TYR A 245 -13.47 -14.65 16.47
CA TYR A 245 -14.34 -13.51 16.17
C TYR A 245 -14.72 -12.66 17.40
N VAL A 246 -14.19 -12.91 18.60
CA VAL A 246 -14.58 -12.18 19.82
C VAL A 246 -14.41 -10.66 19.67
N LYS A 247 -13.31 -10.21 19.05
CA LYS A 247 -13.07 -8.78 18.79
C LYS A 247 -14.17 -8.17 17.91
N ASN A 248 -14.47 -8.82 16.79
CA ASN A 248 -15.49 -8.36 15.84
C ASN A 248 -16.88 -8.37 16.48
N PHE A 249 -17.16 -9.37 17.32
CA PHE A 249 -18.42 -9.45 18.07
C PHE A 249 -18.61 -8.27 19.01
N VAL A 250 -17.60 -7.95 19.85
CA VAL A 250 -17.70 -6.83 20.79
C VAL A 250 -17.87 -5.51 20.02
N LEU A 251 -17.04 -5.26 18.99
CA LEU A 251 -17.15 -4.06 18.17
C LEU A 251 -18.51 -3.93 17.48
N ALA A 252 -19.07 -5.01 16.95
CA ALA A 252 -20.40 -4.98 16.33
C ALA A 252 -21.51 -4.63 17.33
N ARG A 253 -21.38 -5.08 18.59
CA ARG A 253 -22.33 -4.78 19.68
C ARG A 253 -22.19 -3.37 20.23
N THR A 254 -20.99 -2.81 20.22
CA THR A 254 -20.70 -1.48 20.78
C THR A 254 -20.65 -0.39 19.71
N SER A 255 -20.75 -0.73 18.43
CA SER A 255 -20.71 0.25 17.35
C SER A 255 -21.89 1.22 17.42
N PRO A 256 -21.65 2.54 17.46
CA PRO A 256 -22.72 3.54 17.40
C PRO A 256 -23.34 3.63 15.99
N LEU A 257 -22.76 2.94 15.00
CA LEU A 257 -23.16 3.04 13.60
C LEU A 257 -24.17 1.99 13.17
N THR A 258 -24.50 1.00 14.02
CA THR A 258 -25.45 -0.09 13.69
C THR A 258 -26.86 0.44 13.44
N ARG A 259 -27.24 1.55 14.08
CA ARG A 259 -28.56 2.20 13.93
C ARG A 259 -28.54 3.47 13.06
N ALA A 260 -27.36 4.00 12.76
CA ALA A 260 -27.20 5.21 11.95
C ALA A 260 -27.18 4.86 10.45
N ARG A 261 -28.33 5.01 9.78
CA ARG A 261 -28.46 4.76 8.32
C ARG A 261 -28.40 6.01 7.45
N LYS A 262 -29.00 7.13 7.88
CA LYS A 262 -29.13 8.36 7.05
C LYS A 262 -28.11 9.45 7.39
N THR A 263 -27.83 9.65 8.67
CA THR A 263 -26.86 10.64 9.15
C THR A 263 -25.80 9.94 9.97
N LEU A 264 -24.56 9.97 9.50
CA LEU A 264 -23.42 9.40 10.22
C LEU A 264 -22.89 10.44 11.22
N PRO A 265 -22.57 10.03 12.46
CA PRO A 265 -21.84 10.89 13.39
C PRO A 265 -20.44 11.21 12.82
N SER A 266 -19.82 12.29 13.32
CA SER A 266 -18.44 12.61 12.97
C SER A 266 -17.48 11.51 13.41
N PHE A 267 -16.25 11.53 12.90
CA PHE A 267 -15.19 10.61 13.33
C PHE A 267 -15.04 10.62 14.86
N ASP A 268 -14.90 11.81 15.45
CA ASP A 268 -14.68 11.96 16.89
C ASP A 268 -15.86 11.45 17.69
N GLN A 269 -17.08 11.88 17.34
CA GLN A 269 -18.30 11.40 18.00
C GLN A 269 -18.45 9.88 17.89
N THR A 270 -18.04 9.28 16.77
CA THR A 270 -18.08 7.84 16.56
C THR A 270 -17.14 7.13 17.53
N PHE A 271 -15.87 7.54 17.57
CA PHE A 271 -14.87 6.87 18.40
C PHE A 271 -15.06 7.16 19.89
N ASP A 272 -15.52 8.35 20.27
CA ASP A 272 -15.83 8.66 21.68
C ASP A 272 -16.99 7.78 22.19
N LYS A 273 -18.08 7.67 21.41
CA LYS A 273 -19.21 6.79 21.75
C LYS A 273 -18.82 5.31 21.73
N LEU A 274 -18.02 4.89 20.75
CA LEU A 274 -17.54 3.52 20.65
C LEU A 274 -16.70 3.15 21.88
N THR A 275 -15.73 3.97 22.24
CA THR A 275 -14.86 3.74 23.41
C THR A 275 -15.68 3.69 24.70
N ALA A 276 -16.63 4.63 24.89
CA ALA A 276 -17.52 4.60 26.05
C ALA A 276 -18.38 3.33 26.10
N ALA A 277 -18.94 2.91 24.97
CA ALA A 277 -19.74 1.68 24.87
C ALA A 277 -18.90 0.41 25.12
N ILE A 278 -17.65 0.38 24.68
CA ILE A 278 -16.72 -0.72 24.97
C ILE A 278 -16.37 -0.76 26.46
N ARG A 279 -16.10 0.40 27.09
CA ARG A 279 -15.83 0.47 28.53
C ARG A 279 -17.02 0.03 29.38
N GLY A 280 -18.24 0.37 28.96
CA GLY A 280 -19.49 -0.07 29.60
C GLY A 280 -19.95 -1.47 29.17
N PHE A 281 -19.19 -2.18 28.34
CA PHE A 281 -19.58 -3.50 27.86
C PHE A 281 -19.51 -4.52 29.00
N ASP A 282 -20.65 -5.11 29.35
CA ASP A 282 -20.74 -6.13 30.40
C ASP A 282 -20.43 -7.52 29.83
N PRO A 283 -19.25 -8.10 30.14
CA PRO A 283 -18.88 -9.41 29.63
C PRO A 283 -19.79 -10.51 30.18
N ALA A 284 -20.42 -10.35 31.35
CA ALA A 284 -21.20 -11.39 32.03
C ALA A 284 -22.43 -11.81 31.22
N LYS A 285 -23.00 -10.89 30.44
CA LYS A 285 -24.19 -11.10 29.60
C LYS A 285 -23.90 -11.83 28.28
N VAL A 286 -22.64 -12.13 27.99
CA VAL A 286 -22.24 -12.80 26.73
C VAL A 286 -22.13 -14.30 26.93
N ARG A 287 -22.75 -15.07 26.03
CA ARG A 287 -22.60 -16.53 25.93
C ARG A 287 -21.78 -16.91 24.71
N TYR A 288 -21.14 -18.07 24.73
CA TYR A 288 -20.30 -18.55 23.62
C TYR A 288 -21.09 -18.68 22.30
N GLU A 289 -22.32 -19.20 22.38
CA GLU A 289 -23.22 -19.33 21.23
C GLU A 289 -23.54 -18.00 20.54
N ASP A 290 -23.58 -16.90 21.29
CA ASP A 290 -23.87 -15.57 20.74
C ASP A 290 -22.76 -15.13 19.78
N ILE A 291 -21.51 -15.54 20.05
CA ILE A 291 -20.34 -15.26 19.21
C ILE A 291 -20.31 -16.19 17.99
N GLN A 292 -20.67 -17.46 18.16
CA GLN A 292 -20.79 -18.40 17.03
C GLN A 292 -21.84 -17.94 16.03
N ARG A 293 -23.03 -17.56 16.49
CA ARG A 293 -24.10 -17.03 15.61
C ARG A 293 -23.62 -15.79 14.87
N ALA A 294 -22.92 -14.87 15.55
CA ALA A 294 -22.39 -13.68 14.92
C ALA A 294 -21.29 -13.98 13.89
N SER A 295 -20.47 -15.02 14.08
CA SER A 295 -19.43 -15.41 13.11
C SER A 295 -19.97 -15.96 11.80
N VAL A 296 -21.14 -16.59 11.81
CA VAL A 296 -21.81 -17.08 10.59
C VAL A 296 -22.20 -15.94 9.65
N PHE A 297 -22.58 -14.79 10.20
CA PHE A 297 -22.93 -13.59 9.44
C PHE A 297 -21.76 -12.63 9.15
N ALA A 298 -20.58 -12.89 9.76
CA ALA A 298 -19.39 -12.05 9.63
C ALA A 298 -18.32 -12.67 8.71
N ALA A 299 -18.53 -13.88 8.18
CA ALA A 299 -17.71 -14.40 7.10
C ALA A 299 -17.90 -13.52 5.86
N PRO A 300 -16.83 -12.98 5.25
CA PRO A 300 -16.96 -12.43 3.92
C PRO A 300 -17.42 -13.58 3.01
N ALA A 301 -18.39 -13.31 2.12
CA ALA A 301 -18.47 -14.06 0.89
C ALA A 301 -17.07 -13.96 0.28
N GLY A 302 -16.37 -15.09 0.16
CA GLY A 302 -15.05 -15.12 -0.43
C GLY A 302 -15.13 -14.52 -1.82
N ASP A 303 -14.24 -13.57 -2.09
CA ASP A 303 -13.38 -13.49 -3.27
C ASP A 303 -12.33 -12.40 -3.03
#